data_AF-A0A2S6RPJ3-F1
#
_entry.id   AF-A0A2S6RPJ3-F1
#
_cell.length_a   1.000
_cell.length_b   1.000
_cell.length_c   1.000
_cell.angle_alpha   90.00
_cell.angle_beta   90.00
_cell.angle_gamma   90.00
#
_symmetry.space_group_name_H-M   'P 1'
#
loop_
_entity.id
_entity.type
_entity.pdbx_description
1 polymer ?
#
loop_
_entity_poly.entity_id
_entity_poly.type
_entity_poly.pdbx_seq_one_letter_code
_entity_poly.pdbx_strand_id
1 'polypeptide(L)'
;MTQHLHFRWLLFFAALLFILAVLPATNVPVTEAAVDIYPRSNPLSGDEIAIHEGARLYFKWCVQCHGGKADGKGVRFIVGADLT
;
A
#
# COMPACT_ATOMS: atom_id res chain seq x y z
N MET A 1 1.91 53.61 -7.91
CA MET A 1 1.79 52.33 -8.66
C MET A 1 1.82 51.08 -7.77
N THR A 2 2.47 51.12 -6.60
CA THR A 2 2.56 49.99 -5.63
C THR A 2 1.28 49.73 -4.84
N GLN A 3 0.51 50.76 -4.46
CA GLN A 3 -0.71 50.64 -3.64
C GLN A 3 -1.81 49.78 -4.29
N HIS A 4 -1.98 49.86 -5.61
CA HIS A 4 -2.94 49.01 -6.33
C HIS A 4 -2.48 47.55 -6.45
N LEU A 5 -1.17 47.29 -6.39
CA LEU A 5 -0.61 45.93 -6.43
C LEU A 5 -0.82 45.22 -5.08
N HIS A 6 -0.64 45.93 -3.97
CA HIS A 6 -0.95 45.44 -2.62
C HIS A 6 -2.44 45.18 -2.43
N PHE A 7 -3.31 46.05 -2.95
CA PHE A 7 -4.76 45.86 -2.88
C PHE A 7 -5.22 44.62 -3.67
N ARG A 8 -4.65 44.39 -4.87
CA ARG A 8 -4.93 43.20 -5.68
C ARG A 8 -4.47 41.90 -5.02
N TRP A 9 -3.32 41.93 -4.35
CA TRP A 9 -2.82 40.80 -3.56
C TRP A 9 -3.72 40.49 -2.38
N LEU A 10 -4.16 41.51 -1.63
CA LEU A 10 -5.10 41.32 -0.52
C LEU A 10 -6.41 40.68 -0.97
N LEU A 11 -6.98 41.14 -2.09
CA LEU A 11 -8.20 40.55 -2.64
C LEU A 11 -7.98 39.09 -3.10
N PHE A 12 -6.82 38.78 -3.68
CA PHE A 12 -6.47 37.42 -4.08
C PHE A 12 -6.38 36.47 -2.88
N PHE A 13 -5.67 36.87 -1.81
CA PHE A 13 -5.56 36.04 -0.61
C PHE A 13 -6.89 35.90 0.12
N ALA A 14 -7.70 36.97 0.19
CA ALA A 14 -9.04 36.91 0.76
C ALA A 14 -9.96 35.94 0.00
N ALA A 15 -9.92 35.98 -1.34
CA ALA A 15 -10.69 35.05 -2.17
C ALA A 15 -10.19 33.61 -2.02
N LEU A 16 -8.87 33.39 -1.98
CA LEU A 16 -8.29 32.07 -1.76
C LEU A 16 -8.70 31.49 -0.41
N LEU A 17 -8.64 32.29 0.66
CA LEU A 17 -8.99 31.88 2.01
C LEU A 17 -10.49 31.58 2.14
N PHE A 18 -11.34 32.36 1.46
CA PHE A 18 -12.78 32.08 1.36
C PHE A 18 -13.05 30.77 0.61
N ILE A 19 -12.38 30.52 -0.52
CA ILE A 19 -12.53 29.25 -1.28
C ILE A 19 -12.09 28.06 -0.42
N LEU A 20 -10.95 28.16 0.27
CA LEU A 20 -10.46 27.11 1.18
C LEU A 20 -11.40 26.87 2.38
N ALA A 21 -12.05 27.92 2.89
CA ALA A 21 -13.00 27.80 3.99
C ALA A 21 -14.37 27.25 3.57
N VAL A 22 -14.78 27.46 2.31
CA VAL A 22 -16.07 27.02 1.77
C VAL A 22 -15.97 25.67 1.04
N LEU A 23 -14.75 25.20 0.74
CA LEU A 23 -14.53 23.81 0.34
C LEU A 23 -15.14 22.90 1.41
N PRO A 24 -16.20 22.12 1.09
CA PRO A 24 -16.76 21.20 2.06
C PRO A 24 -15.64 20.24 2.44
N ALA A 25 -15.30 20.20 3.72
CA ALA A 25 -14.49 19.11 4.24
C ALA A 25 -15.28 17.85 3.93
N THR A 26 -14.91 17.15 2.86
CA THR A 26 -15.48 15.86 2.52
C THR A 26 -14.97 14.89 3.57
N ASN A 27 -15.63 14.92 4.73
CA ASN A 27 -15.65 13.83 5.67
C ASN A 27 -16.36 12.67 4.98
N VAL A 28 -15.67 12.07 4.01
CA VAL A 28 -16.04 10.79 3.41
C VAL A 28 -16.19 9.84 4.58
N PRO A 29 -17.43 9.43 4.93
CA PRO A 29 -17.59 8.45 5.97
C PRO A 29 -16.91 7.19 5.45
N VAL A 30 -15.84 6.78 6.12
CA VAL A 30 -15.22 5.46 5.91
C VAL A 30 -16.19 4.44 6.54
N THR A 31 -17.38 4.32 5.95
CA THR A 31 -18.38 3.33 6.28
C THR A 31 -18.50 2.42 5.07
N GLU A 32 -17.62 1.43 5.04
CA GLU A 32 -17.97 0.02 4.91
C GLU A 32 -16.62 -0.68 5.01
N ALA A 33 -16.40 -1.48 6.04
CA ALA A 33 -15.33 -2.45 5.98
C ALA A 33 -15.61 -3.28 4.71
N ALA A 34 -14.75 -3.15 3.70
CA ALA A 34 -14.92 -3.86 2.45
C ALA A 34 -15.17 -5.33 2.81
N VAL A 35 -16.36 -5.82 2.48
CA VAL A 35 -16.72 -7.22 2.70
C VAL A 35 -15.62 -8.03 2.00
N ASP A 36 -14.90 -8.84 2.77
CA ASP A 36 -13.87 -9.71 2.23
C ASP A 36 -14.55 -10.76 1.36
N ILE A 37 -14.69 -10.45 0.08
CA ILE A 37 -15.29 -11.31 -0.94
C ILE A 37 -14.33 -12.43 -1.37
N TYR A 38 -13.09 -12.43 -0.87
CA TYR A 38 -12.13 -13.46 -1.20
C TYR A 38 -12.24 -14.62 -0.21
N PRO A 39 -12.11 -15.86 -0.67
CA PRO A 39 -12.07 -17.00 0.23
C PRO A 39 -10.85 -16.85 1.16
N ARG A 40 -11.10 -16.91 2.47
CA ARG A 40 -10.05 -16.84 3.50
C ARG A 40 -9.12 -18.07 3.52
N SER A 41 -9.45 -19.09 2.74
CA SER A 41 -8.65 -20.30 2.54
C SER A 41 -8.21 -20.41 1.08
N ASN A 42 -7.02 -20.98 0.87
CA ASN A 42 -6.52 -21.25 -0.48
C ASN A 42 -7.49 -22.20 -1.22
N PRO A 43 -8.12 -21.77 -2.33
CA PRO A 43 -9.06 -22.61 -3.08
C PRO A 43 -8.39 -23.81 -3.77
N LEU A 44 -7.06 -23.79 -3.89
CA LEU A 44 -6.24 -24.86 -4.47
C LEU A 44 -5.54 -25.71 -3.39
N SER A 45 -6.02 -25.65 -2.14
CA SER A 45 -5.45 -26.46 -1.07
C SER A 45 -5.59 -27.95 -1.39
N GLY A 46 -4.47 -28.68 -1.35
CA GLY A 46 -4.43 -30.12 -1.64
C GLY A 46 -4.35 -30.50 -3.12
N ASP A 47 -4.41 -29.53 -4.04
CA ASP A 47 -4.18 -29.80 -5.47
C ASP A 47 -2.68 -30.07 -5.72
N GLU A 48 -2.36 -31.28 -6.15
CA GLU A 48 -0.98 -31.74 -6.34
C GLU A 48 -0.25 -30.95 -7.44
N ILE A 49 -0.93 -30.59 -8.52
CA ILE A 49 -0.36 -29.83 -9.63
C ILE A 49 -0.03 -28.42 -9.15
N ALA A 50 -0.96 -27.78 -8.43
CA ALA A 50 -0.76 -26.45 -7.86
C ALA A 50 0.38 -26.44 -6.82
N ILE A 51 0.49 -27.48 -5.99
CA ILE A 51 1.59 -27.63 -5.03
C ILE A 51 2.94 -27.76 -5.76
N HIS A 52 3.01 -28.60 -6.79
CA HIS A 52 4.24 -28.81 -7.55
C HIS A 52 4.69 -27.54 -8.27
N GLU A 53 3.77 -26.83 -8.93
CA GLU A 53 4.07 -25.57 -9.61
C GLU A 53 4.44 -24.45 -8.63
N GLY A 54 3.75 -24.38 -7.49
CA GLY A 54 4.08 -23.46 -6.40
C GLY A 54 5.51 -23.69 -5.87
N ALA A 55 5.91 -24.94 -5.68
CA ALA A 55 7.28 -25.29 -5.29
C ALA A 55 8.30 -24.81 -6.34
N ARG A 56 8.03 -25.06 -7.63
CA ARG A 56 8.90 -24.60 -8.74
C ARG A 56 9.07 -23.08 -8.74
N LEU A 57 7.98 -22.33 -8.53
CA LEU A 57 8.01 -20.87 -8.47
C LEU A 57 8.75 -20.37 -7.22
N TYR A 58 8.54 -20.99 -6.06
CA TYR A 58 9.25 -20.68 -4.82
C TYR A 58 10.77 -20.80 -4.98
N PHE A 59 11.24 -21.91 -5.56
CA PHE A 59 12.66 -22.12 -5.83
C PHE A 59 13.22 -21.13 -6.85
N LYS A 60 12.42 -20.69 -7.82
CA LYS A 60 12.86 -19.73 -8.83
C LYS A 60 13.05 -18.32 -8.27
N TRP A 61 12.17 -17.88 -7.37
CA TRP A 61 12.07 -16.46 -7.00
C TRP A 61 12.34 -16.16 -5.52
N CYS A 62 11.91 -17.04 -4.61
CA CYS A 62 11.83 -16.74 -3.18
C CYS A 62 13.04 -17.26 -2.39
N VAL A 63 13.63 -18.37 -2.85
CA VAL A 63 14.68 -19.10 -2.12
C VAL A 63 15.91 -18.26 -1.77
N GLN A 64 16.22 -17.25 -2.59
CA GLN A 64 17.41 -16.41 -2.42
C GLN A 64 17.39 -15.65 -1.09
N CYS A 65 16.21 -15.29 -0.59
CA CYS A 65 16.02 -14.55 0.65
C CYS A 65 15.39 -15.43 1.75
N HIS A 66 14.45 -16.31 1.41
CA HIS A 66 13.70 -17.10 2.40
C HIS A 66 14.31 -18.48 2.72
N GLY A 67 15.35 -18.90 2.00
CA GLY A 67 16.00 -20.21 2.19
C GLY A 67 15.23 -21.37 1.55
N GLY A 68 15.94 -22.47 1.29
CA GLY A 68 15.38 -23.66 0.61
C GLY A 68 14.25 -24.35 1.36
N LYS A 69 14.20 -24.16 2.69
CA LYS A 69 13.18 -24.73 3.58
C LYS A 69 12.16 -23.69 4.07
N ALA A 70 12.17 -22.49 3.50
CA ALA A 70 11.39 -21.34 4.00
C ALA A 70 11.69 -21.01 5.47
N ASP A 71 12.93 -21.21 5.90
CA ASP A 71 13.42 -21.03 7.27
C ASP A 71 14.09 -19.67 7.50
N GLY A 72 13.99 -18.75 6.53
CA GLY A 72 14.59 -17.41 6.60
C GLY A 72 16.12 -17.43 6.39
N LYS A 73 16.72 -18.56 6.03
CA LYS A 73 18.17 -18.72 5.83
C LYS A 73 18.53 -18.63 4.35
N GLY A 74 18.29 -17.46 3.76
CA GLY A 74 18.63 -17.17 2.37
C GLY A 74 20.13 -16.99 2.15
N VAL A 75 20.58 -17.16 0.89
CA VAL A 75 21.97 -16.90 0.51
C VAL A 75 22.29 -15.39 0.43
N ARG A 76 21.27 -14.55 0.22
CA ARG A 76 21.42 -13.08 0.14
C ARG A 76 21.24 -12.38 1.49
N PHE A 77 20.47 -12.97 2.40
CA PHE A 77 20.30 -12.50 3.77
C PHE A 77 20.47 -13.71 4.70
N ILE A 78 21.62 -13.76 5.36
CA ILE A 78 22.09 -14.92 6.14
C ILE A 78 21.19 -15.16 7.39
N VAL A 79 20.35 -14.17 7.72
CA VAL A 79 19.34 -14.20 8.79
C VAL A 79 18.15 -13.35 8.32
N GLY A 80 16.94 -13.90 8.39
CA GLY A 80 15.70 -13.15 8.17
C GLY A 80 15.59 -11.99 9.17
N ALA A 81 14.97 -10.88 8.75
CA ALA A 81 14.76 -9.70 9.60
C ALA A 81 13.88 -9.97 10.84
N ASP A 82 13.29 -11.16 10.93
CA ASP A 82 12.44 -11.67 12.01
C ASP A 82 13.18 -12.57 13.02
N LEU A 83 14.47 -12.85 12.80
CA LEU A 83 15.27 -13.76 13.63
C LEU A 83 16.33 -13.06 14.52
N THR A 84 16.19 -11.75 14.72
CA THR A 84 16.95 -10.96 15.73
C THR A 84 16.04 -10.60 16.90
#